data_AF-A0A839EBT1-F1
#
_entry.id   AF-A0A839EBT1-F1
#
_cell.length_a   1.000
_cell.length_b   1.000
_cell.length_c   1.000
_cell.angle_alpha   90.00
_cell.angle_beta   90.00
_cell.angle_gamma   90.00
#
_symmetry.space_group_name_H-M   'P 1'
#
loop_
_entity.id
_entity.type
_entity.pdbx_description
1 polymer ?
#
loop_
_entity_poly.entity_id
_entity_poly.type
_entity_poly.pdbx_seq_one_letter_code
_entity_poly.pdbx_strand_id
1 'polypeptide(L)'
;MSSTTPDSHGPTTAPAGTPVEAHPALDALIGVMARLRAPGGCAWDAEQTHESLTKYLIEEAHELVDAIEHGTRDDLLEELGDVMYQVLFHADIAAADPADPFTIEDVAARSMRKMVGRHPHVFADVVADTADEVSANWETWKAAEKPARTSVLDGLPAGLPALVRADKVLSKGVGVTPAPDAGGDRRGAPDLADEQALGEELLHLVAVARERGWDAERALRTATRHLEAAIRAAEAKPAPVEESSR
;
A
#
# COMPACT_ATOMS: atom_id res chain seq x y z
N MET A 1 23.16 42.66 -41.25
CA MET A 1 22.23 42.69 -40.11
C MET A 1 20.90 42.15 -40.58
N SER A 2 20.73 40.82 -40.57
CA SER A 2 19.44 40.19 -40.82
C SER A 2 18.93 39.68 -39.47
N SER A 3 17.92 40.36 -38.95
CA SER A 3 17.20 39.97 -37.75
C SER A 3 16.05 39.07 -38.17
N THR A 4 16.16 37.79 -37.84
CA THR A 4 15.05 36.83 -37.95
C THR A 4 14.47 36.65 -36.55
N THR A 5 13.26 37.15 -36.34
CA THR A 5 12.40 36.82 -35.20
C THR A 5 12.08 35.32 -35.20
N PRO A 6 12.13 34.60 -34.06
CA PRO A 6 11.61 33.25 -33.99
C PRO A 6 10.10 33.26 -33.75
N ASP A 7 9.43 32.33 -34.43
CA ASP A 7 8.00 32.08 -34.39
C ASP A 7 7.46 31.81 -32.98
N SER A 8 6.33 32.45 -32.71
CA SER A 8 5.46 32.21 -31.57
C SER A 8 5.02 30.75 -31.53
N HIS A 9 5.46 30.01 -30.51
CA HIS A 9 4.88 28.72 -30.16
C HIS A 9 3.49 28.98 -29.58
N GLY A 10 2.45 28.68 -30.36
CA GLY A 10 1.08 28.64 -29.88
C GLY A 10 0.92 27.58 -28.77
N PRO A 11 -0.09 27.72 -27.90
CA PRO A 11 -0.30 26.78 -26.82
C PRO A 11 -0.67 25.40 -27.38
N THR A 12 0.20 24.42 -27.17
CA THR A 12 -0.12 23.00 -27.35
C THR A 12 -1.27 22.65 -26.42
N THR A 13 -2.46 22.45 -27.00
CA THR A 13 -3.60 21.87 -26.31
C THR A 13 -3.29 20.43 -25.94
N ALA A 14 -3.24 20.13 -24.64
CA ALA A 14 -3.19 18.77 -24.11
C ALA A 14 -4.30 17.90 -24.73
N PRO A 15 -4.06 16.60 -24.96
CA PRO A 15 -5.07 15.73 -25.55
C PRO A 15 -6.29 15.66 -24.62
N ALA A 16 -7.46 15.94 -25.18
CA ALA A 16 -8.74 15.82 -24.49
C ALA A 16 -8.94 14.36 -24.06
N GLY A 17 -8.89 14.11 -22.74
CA GLY A 17 -9.21 12.80 -22.18
C GLY A 17 -10.62 12.37 -22.57
N THR A 18 -10.82 11.07 -22.74
CA THR A 18 -12.13 10.44 -22.92
C THR A 18 -13.14 11.02 -21.91
N PRO A 19 -14.40 11.31 -22.30
CA PRO A 19 -15.42 11.74 -21.35
C PRO A 19 -15.51 10.73 -20.22
N VAL A 20 -15.30 11.19 -18.99
CA VAL A 20 -15.45 10.35 -17.80
C VAL A 20 -16.94 10.03 -17.66
N GLU A 21 -17.28 8.75 -17.75
CA GLU A 21 -18.64 8.29 -17.45
C GLU A 21 -18.93 8.54 -15.97
N ALA A 22 -20.11 9.08 -15.65
CA ALA A 22 -20.50 9.33 -14.27
C ALA A 22 -20.47 8.03 -13.45
N HIS A 23 -20.21 8.14 -12.14
CA HIS A 23 -20.12 7.00 -11.23
C HIS A 23 -21.33 6.97 -10.26
N PRO A 24 -22.57 6.71 -10.74
CA PRO A 24 -23.78 6.88 -9.94
C PRO A 24 -23.85 5.95 -8.71
N ALA A 25 -23.22 4.78 -8.76
CA ALA A 25 -23.16 3.88 -7.61
C ALA A 25 -22.25 4.44 -6.50
N LEU A 26 -21.16 5.11 -6.86
CA LEU A 26 -20.28 5.78 -5.91
C LEU A 26 -21.00 6.97 -5.26
N ASP A 27 -21.69 7.78 -6.05
CA ASP A 27 -22.51 8.89 -5.55
C ASP A 27 -23.59 8.38 -4.56
N ALA A 28 -24.24 7.27 -4.90
CA ALA A 28 -25.21 6.63 -4.02
C ALA A 28 -24.57 6.14 -2.71
N LEU A 29 -23.38 5.54 -2.77
CA LEU A 29 -22.65 5.07 -1.59
C LEU A 29 -22.24 6.22 -0.65
N ILE A 30 -21.80 7.35 -1.21
CA ILE A 30 -21.56 8.59 -0.44
C ILE A 30 -22.84 9.03 0.27
N GLY A 31 -23.98 9.00 -0.44
CA GLY A 31 -25.29 9.30 0.14
C GLY A 31 -25.70 8.33 1.27
N VAL A 32 -25.38 7.04 1.14
CA VAL A 32 -25.61 6.04 2.20
C VAL A 32 -24.80 6.38 3.45
N MET A 33 -23.50 6.66 3.32
CA MET A 33 -22.65 7.06 4.46
C MET A 33 -23.22 8.29 5.19
N ALA A 34 -23.54 9.35 4.44
CA ALA A 34 -24.10 10.55 5.01
C ALA A 34 -25.43 10.28 5.75
N ARG A 35 -26.28 9.41 5.21
CA ARG A 35 -27.55 9.03 5.85
C ARG A 35 -27.35 8.22 7.13
N LEU A 36 -26.36 7.33 7.16
CA LEU A 36 -26.02 6.51 8.32
C LEU A 36 -25.54 7.37 9.49
N ARG A 37 -24.73 8.41 9.23
CA ARG A 37 -24.16 9.28 10.28
C ARG A 37 -25.01 10.50 10.64
N ALA A 38 -26.03 10.81 9.85
CA ALA A 38 -26.98 11.89 10.14
C ALA A 38 -27.87 11.62 11.37
N PRO A 39 -28.46 12.65 12.00
CA PRO A 39 -29.46 12.48 13.06
C PRO A 39 -30.61 11.55 12.63
N GLY A 40 -30.94 10.56 13.47
CA GLY A 40 -31.92 9.52 13.12
C GLY A 40 -31.40 8.47 12.12
N GLY A 41 -30.07 8.42 11.92
CA GLY A 41 -29.36 7.32 11.28
C GLY A 41 -28.98 6.22 12.27
N CYS A 42 -27.86 5.55 12.00
CA CYS A 42 -27.32 4.51 12.85
C CYS A 42 -26.51 5.13 13.99
N ALA A 43 -26.89 4.81 15.24
CA ALA A 43 -26.20 5.35 16.41
C ALA A 43 -24.72 4.93 16.46
N TRP A 44 -24.41 3.69 16.05
CA TRP A 44 -23.04 3.21 16.02
C TRP A 44 -22.20 3.99 15.01
N ASP A 45 -22.69 4.21 13.79
CA ASP A 45 -21.94 4.94 12.75
C ASP A 45 -21.71 6.41 13.15
N ALA A 46 -22.71 7.05 13.76
CA ALA A 46 -22.63 8.43 14.21
C ALA A 46 -21.60 8.65 15.32
N GLU A 47 -21.37 7.66 16.19
CA GLU A 47 -20.44 7.73 17.31
C GLU A 47 -18.97 7.44 16.94
N GLN A 48 -18.69 6.97 15.72
CA GLN A 48 -17.31 6.62 15.33
C GLN A 48 -16.41 7.84 15.16
N THR A 49 -15.14 7.66 15.51
CA THR A 49 -14.04 8.61 15.29
C THR A 49 -12.99 7.99 14.38
N HIS A 50 -12.01 8.78 13.93
CA HIS A 50 -10.89 8.24 13.18
C HIS A 50 -10.14 7.15 13.96
N GLU A 51 -9.94 7.36 15.26
CA GLU A 51 -9.22 6.44 16.13
C GLU A 51 -9.98 5.12 16.33
N SER A 52 -11.30 5.19 16.55
CA SER A 52 -12.12 3.98 16.77
C SER A 52 -12.17 3.09 15.53
N LEU A 53 -12.03 3.68 14.34
CA LEU A 53 -12.06 2.97 13.07
C LEU A 53 -10.72 2.37 12.63
N THR A 54 -9.61 2.76 13.24
CA THR A 54 -8.28 2.28 12.84
C THR A 54 -8.14 0.77 12.83
N LYS A 55 -8.78 0.07 13.78
CA LYS A 55 -8.75 -1.39 13.83
C LYS A 55 -9.47 -2.02 12.62
N TYR A 56 -10.62 -1.47 12.23
CA TYR A 56 -11.40 -1.98 11.11
C TYR A 56 -10.67 -1.72 9.80
N LEU A 57 -10.10 -0.53 9.62
CA LEU A 57 -9.26 -0.24 8.46
C LEU A 57 -8.08 -1.22 8.30
N ILE A 58 -7.48 -1.66 9.41
CA ILE A 58 -6.42 -2.67 9.39
C ILE A 58 -6.99 -4.06 9.04
N GLU A 59 -8.12 -4.43 9.62
CA GLU A 59 -8.85 -5.67 9.32
C GLU A 59 -9.20 -5.74 7.82
N GLU A 60 -9.94 -4.77 7.28
CA GLU A 60 -10.33 -4.75 5.85
C GLU A 60 -9.12 -4.75 4.91
N ALA A 61 -8.05 -4.05 5.28
CA ALA A 61 -6.83 -4.06 4.49
C ALA A 61 -6.19 -5.45 4.43
N HIS A 62 -6.25 -6.22 5.52
CA HIS A 62 -5.75 -7.58 5.59
C HIS A 62 -6.68 -8.60 4.93
N GLU A 63 -8.00 -8.41 5.04
CA GLU A 63 -8.99 -9.23 4.32
C GLU A 63 -8.87 -9.02 2.81
N LEU A 64 -8.69 -7.78 2.35
CA LEU A 64 -8.33 -7.49 0.96
C LEU A 64 -7.03 -8.17 0.53
N VAL A 65 -5.99 -8.18 1.39
CA VAL A 65 -4.78 -8.94 1.08
C VAL A 65 -5.11 -10.42 0.92
N ASP A 66 -5.89 -11.03 1.81
CA ASP A 66 -6.22 -12.45 1.69
C ASP A 66 -7.05 -12.75 0.44
N ALA A 67 -8.02 -11.89 0.11
CA ALA A 67 -8.84 -12.01 -1.10
C ALA A 67 -8.02 -11.93 -2.40
N ILE A 68 -7.03 -11.03 -2.47
CA ILE A 68 -6.10 -10.95 -3.62
C ILE A 68 -5.31 -12.26 -3.80
N GLU A 69 -4.96 -12.88 -2.69
CA GLU A 69 -3.92 -13.90 -2.61
C GLU A 69 -4.54 -15.32 -2.69
N HIS A 70 -5.76 -15.51 -2.17
CA HIS A 70 -6.47 -16.80 -2.07
C HIS A 70 -7.97 -16.73 -2.39
N GLY A 71 -8.53 -15.53 -2.50
CA GLY A 71 -9.97 -15.35 -2.66
C GLY A 71 -10.49 -15.62 -4.07
N THR A 72 -11.80 -15.57 -4.18
CA THR A 72 -12.52 -15.52 -5.44
C THR A 72 -12.56 -14.08 -5.99
N ARG A 73 -13.09 -13.91 -7.20
CA ARG A 73 -13.36 -12.56 -7.72
C ARG A 73 -14.44 -11.82 -6.95
N ASP A 74 -15.37 -12.56 -6.34
CA ASP A 74 -16.43 -11.97 -5.53
C ASP A 74 -15.83 -11.43 -4.23
N ASP A 75 -15.02 -12.25 -3.55
CA ASP A 75 -14.26 -11.85 -2.36
C ASP A 75 -13.44 -10.58 -2.67
N LEU A 76 -12.70 -10.55 -3.78
CA LEU A 76 -11.92 -9.36 -4.15
C LEU A 76 -12.81 -8.11 -4.36
N LEU A 77 -14.01 -8.28 -4.93
CA LEU A 77 -14.94 -7.17 -5.15
C LEU A 77 -15.50 -6.63 -3.82
N GLU A 78 -15.84 -7.53 -2.89
CA GLU A 78 -16.33 -7.25 -1.54
C GLU A 78 -15.30 -6.45 -0.76
N GLU A 79 -14.08 -6.98 -0.61
CA GLU A 79 -13.02 -6.37 0.19
C GLU A 79 -12.53 -5.02 -0.37
N LEU A 80 -12.54 -4.86 -1.71
CA LEU A 80 -12.27 -3.56 -2.33
C LEU A 80 -13.36 -2.54 -1.96
N GLY A 81 -14.60 -3.00 -1.85
CA GLY A 81 -15.74 -2.22 -1.37
C GLY A 81 -15.56 -1.78 0.08
N ASP A 82 -15.14 -2.69 0.96
CA ASP A 82 -14.99 -2.41 2.39
C ASP A 82 -13.83 -1.46 2.69
N VAL A 83 -12.68 -1.63 2.02
CA VAL A 83 -11.59 -0.64 2.07
C VAL A 83 -12.04 0.72 1.54
N MET A 84 -12.82 0.76 0.46
CA MET A 84 -13.39 2.01 -0.06
C MET A 84 -14.37 2.64 0.93
N TYR A 85 -15.19 1.83 1.61
CA TYR A 85 -16.13 2.28 2.63
C TYR A 85 -15.41 2.90 3.82
N GLN A 86 -14.29 2.33 4.28
CA GLN A 86 -13.45 2.94 5.30
C GLN A 86 -12.94 4.34 4.88
N VAL A 87 -12.48 4.50 3.63
CA VAL A 87 -12.05 5.82 3.11
C VAL A 87 -13.20 6.83 3.13
N LEU A 88 -14.41 6.42 2.73
CA LEU A 88 -15.61 7.25 2.79
C LEU A 88 -15.97 7.64 4.22
N PHE A 89 -15.85 6.70 5.17
CA PHE A 89 -16.16 6.93 6.58
C PHE A 89 -15.23 7.99 7.17
N HIS A 90 -13.92 7.85 6.95
CA HIS A 90 -12.95 8.86 7.38
C HIS A 90 -13.19 10.22 6.70
N ALA A 91 -13.54 10.24 5.41
CA ALA A 91 -13.85 11.49 4.72
C ALA A 91 -15.12 12.18 5.28
N ASP A 92 -16.15 11.42 5.64
CA ASP A 92 -17.37 11.98 6.26
C ASP A 92 -17.13 12.44 7.71
N ILE A 93 -16.26 11.77 8.48
CA ILE A 93 -15.86 12.28 9.80
C ILE A 93 -15.14 13.62 9.64
N ALA A 94 -14.21 13.71 8.68
CA ALA A 94 -13.46 14.93 8.43
C ALA A 94 -14.36 16.07 7.93
N ALA A 95 -15.37 15.78 7.10
CA ALA A 95 -16.31 16.78 6.60
C ALA A 95 -17.14 17.44 7.72
N ALA A 96 -17.32 16.73 8.84
CA ALA A 96 -18.01 17.23 10.03
C ALA A 96 -17.11 18.00 11.01
N ASP A 97 -15.79 18.06 10.78
CA ASP A 97 -14.87 18.81 11.64
C ASP A 97 -15.14 20.33 11.54
N PRO A 98 -15.39 21.04 12.66
CA PRO A 98 -15.74 22.46 12.62
C PRO A 98 -14.54 23.39 12.40
N ALA A 99 -13.31 22.89 12.58
CA ALA A 99 -12.09 23.69 12.53
C ALA A 99 -11.36 23.56 11.19
N ASP A 100 -11.25 22.34 10.65
CA ASP A 100 -10.52 22.05 9.41
C ASP A 100 -11.22 20.95 8.58
N PRO A 101 -12.41 21.24 8.02
CA PRO A 101 -13.16 20.23 7.28
C PRO A 101 -12.56 19.95 5.91
N PHE A 102 -12.59 18.67 5.51
CA PHE A 102 -12.39 18.26 4.13
C PHE A 102 -13.33 17.10 3.77
N THR A 103 -13.62 16.96 2.47
CA THR A 103 -14.58 15.99 1.95
C THR A 103 -13.90 14.86 1.17
N ILE A 104 -14.68 13.87 0.73
CA ILE A 104 -14.19 12.83 -0.17
C ILE A 104 -13.69 13.43 -1.50
N GLU A 105 -14.29 14.51 -1.99
CA GLU A 105 -13.83 15.23 -3.19
C GLU A 105 -12.46 15.85 -2.98
N ASP A 106 -12.17 16.37 -1.79
CA ASP A 106 -10.85 16.91 -1.46
C ASP A 106 -9.78 15.81 -1.42
N VAL A 107 -10.13 14.64 -0.85
CA VAL A 107 -9.28 13.44 -0.84
C VAL A 107 -8.98 12.98 -2.27
N ALA A 108 -10.01 12.87 -3.11
CA ALA A 108 -9.90 12.47 -4.51
C ALA A 108 -9.06 13.48 -5.31
N ALA A 109 -9.37 14.78 -5.20
CA ALA A 109 -8.67 15.84 -5.91
C ALA A 109 -7.19 15.93 -5.48
N ARG A 110 -6.89 15.75 -4.19
CA ARG A 110 -5.51 15.71 -3.70
C ARG A 110 -4.75 14.50 -4.26
N SER A 111 -5.40 13.33 -4.28
CA SER A 111 -4.82 12.11 -4.83
C SER A 111 -4.59 12.21 -6.34
N MET A 112 -5.56 12.75 -7.08
CA MET A 112 -5.47 13.02 -8.51
C MET A 112 -4.31 13.96 -8.84
N ARG A 113 -4.23 15.14 -8.20
CA ARG A 113 -3.12 16.10 -8.42
C ARG A 113 -1.77 15.45 -8.19
N LYS A 114 -1.66 14.63 -7.14
CA LYS A 114 -0.46 13.88 -6.81
C LYS A 114 -0.13 12.85 -7.89
N MET A 115 -1.10 12.07 -8.36
CA MET A 115 -0.86 11.08 -9.42
C MET A 115 -0.49 11.74 -10.75
N VAL A 116 -1.20 12.79 -11.16
CA VAL A 116 -0.89 13.57 -12.37
C VAL A 116 0.52 14.15 -12.29
N GLY A 117 0.87 14.81 -11.17
CA GLY A 117 2.20 15.41 -10.99
C GLY A 117 3.35 14.40 -10.98
N ARG A 118 3.10 13.15 -10.56
CA ARG A 118 4.09 12.07 -10.52
C ARG A 118 4.28 11.35 -11.85
N HIS A 119 3.36 11.56 -12.80
CA HIS A 119 3.41 10.96 -14.13
C HIS A 119 3.47 12.04 -15.22
N PRO A 120 4.47 12.94 -15.18
CA PRO A 120 4.59 13.98 -16.20
C PRO A 120 4.84 13.39 -17.60
N HIS A 121 5.28 12.13 -17.68
CA HIS A 121 5.41 11.41 -18.95
C HIS A 121 4.08 10.93 -19.55
N VAL A 122 3.01 10.90 -18.75
CA VAL A 122 1.65 10.59 -19.23
C VAL A 122 0.84 11.87 -19.44
N PHE A 123 1.02 12.88 -18.59
CA PHE A 123 0.15 14.06 -18.53
C PHE A 123 0.82 15.37 -18.95
N ALA A 124 2.10 15.35 -19.33
CA ALA A 124 2.87 16.51 -19.78
C ALA A 124 3.93 16.09 -20.82
N ASP A 125 4.83 17.01 -21.17
CA ASP A 125 5.85 16.81 -22.22
C ASP A 125 7.19 16.31 -21.64
N VAL A 126 7.16 15.25 -20.82
CA VAL A 126 8.37 14.56 -20.33
C VAL A 126 8.46 13.19 -20.99
N VAL A 127 9.65 12.78 -21.42
CA VAL A 127 9.88 11.42 -21.91
C VAL A 127 10.46 10.58 -20.78
N ALA A 128 9.85 9.44 -20.51
CA ALA A 128 10.36 8.42 -19.61
C ALA A 128 9.94 7.05 -20.17
N ASP A 129 10.89 6.36 -20.80
CA ASP A 129 10.63 5.14 -21.58
C ASP A 129 10.92 3.87 -20.76
N THR A 130 11.54 4.03 -19.58
CA THR A 130 11.91 2.92 -18.68
C THR A 130 11.31 3.08 -17.29
N ALA A 131 11.10 1.96 -16.60
CA ALA A 131 10.64 1.96 -15.20
C ALA A 131 11.60 2.72 -14.26
N ASP A 132 12.89 2.71 -14.56
CA ASP A 132 13.92 3.43 -13.80
C ASP A 132 13.79 4.95 -13.98
N GLU A 133 13.57 5.42 -15.20
CA GLU A 133 13.32 6.85 -15.49
C GLU A 133 12.02 7.34 -14.85
N VAL A 134 10.96 6.52 -14.89
CA VAL A 134 9.70 6.79 -14.19
C VAL A 134 9.93 6.90 -12.67
N SER A 135 10.71 5.98 -12.11
CA SER A 135 11.04 5.98 -10.67
C SER A 135 11.86 7.20 -10.26
N ALA A 136 12.84 7.61 -11.08
CA ALA A 136 13.64 8.80 -10.84
C ALA A 136 12.78 10.08 -10.82
N ASN A 137 11.90 10.25 -11.80
CA ASN A 137 10.95 11.37 -11.85
C ASN A 137 10.07 11.41 -10.59
N TRP A 138 9.66 10.23 -10.10
CA TRP A 138 8.85 10.12 -8.91
C TRP A 138 9.57 10.59 -7.65
N GLU A 139 10.84 10.22 -7.48
CA GLU A 139 11.64 10.66 -6.34
C GLU A 139 11.95 12.17 -6.40
N THR A 140 12.25 12.73 -7.57
CA THR A 140 12.41 14.18 -7.74
C THR A 140 11.16 14.94 -7.31
N TRP A 141 9.98 14.48 -7.71
CA TRP A 141 8.72 15.12 -7.34
C TRP A 141 8.42 14.99 -5.83
N LYS A 142 8.71 13.82 -5.22
CA LYS A 142 8.59 13.63 -3.76
C LYS A 142 9.51 14.55 -2.97
N ALA A 143 10.73 14.80 -3.46
CA ALA A 143 11.68 15.70 -2.82
C ALA A 143 11.18 17.16 -2.85
N ALA A 144 10.60 17.59 -3.98
CA ALA A 144 10.05 18.94 -4.14
C ALA A 144 8.82 19.20 -3.25
N GLU A 145 7.95 18.19 -3.01
CA GLU A 145 6.76 18.34 -2.16
C GLU A 145 7.07 18.49 -0.65
N LYS A 146 8.22 17.97 -0.19
CA LYS A 146 8.51 17.85 1.24
C LYS A 146 9.90 18.41 1.60
N PRO A 147 10.11 19.72 1.46
CA PRO A 147 11.43 20.34 1.70
C PRO A 147 11.89 20.24 3.15
N ALA A 148 11.00 19.92 4.10
CA ALA A 148 11.31 19.82 5.52
C ALA A 148 11.86 18.46 5.96
N ARG A 149 12.02 17.46 5.07
CA ARG A 149 12.59 16.15 5.45
C ARG A 149 14.09 16.27 5.68
N THR A 150 14.55 15.79 6.83
CA THR A 150 15.96 15.79 7.23
C THR A 150 16.58 14.41 7.09
N SER A 151 15.76 13.36 7.03
CA SER A 151 16.19 11.98 6.81
C SER A 151 15.44 11.31 5.66
N VAL A 152 16.14 10.44 4.93
CA VAL A 152 15.54 9.55 3.92
C VAL A 152 14.45 8.65 4.51
N LEU A 153 14.54 8.36 5.80
CA LEU A 153 13.63 7.53 6.58
C LEU A 153 12.37 8.28 7.07
N ASP A 154 12.32 9.60 6.98
CA ASP A 154 11.18 10.39 7.49
C ASP A 154 9.85 9.94 6.88
N GLY A 155 8.81 9.77 7.69
CA GLY A 155 7.50 9.32 7.19
C GLY A 155 7.41 7.83 6.83
N LEU A 156 8.34 6.99 7.32
CA LEU A 156 8.11 5.53 7.42
C LEU A 156 7.15 5.24 8.58
N PRO A 157 5.92 4.74 8.31
CA PRO A 157 4.96 4.47 9.37
C PRO A 157 5.51 3.45 10.37
N ALA A 158 5.39 3.74 11.67
CA ALA A 158 5.89 2.88 12.74
C ALA A 158 5.14 1.54 12.79
N GLY A 159 3.84 1.53 12.47
CA GLY A 159 2.99 0.34 12.48
C GLY A 159 3.11 -0.58 11.26
N LEU A 160 4.13 -0.42 10.41
CA LEU A 160 4.35 -1.38 9.32
C LEU A 160 4.80 -2.73 9.90
N PRO A 161 4.36 -3.87 9.32
CA PRO A 161 4.93 -5.18 9.61
C PRO A 161 6.46 -5.17 9.47
N ALA A 162 7.13 -5.97 10.29
CA ALA A 162 8.58 -5.88 10.46
C ALA A 162 9.35 -6.11 9.15
N LEU A 163 8.95 -7.09 8.33
CA LEU A 163 9.65 -7.40 7.07
C LEU A 163 9.36 -6.32 6.01
N VAL A 164 8.13 -5.83 5.94
CA VAL A 164 7.76 -4.68 5.08
C VAL A 164 8.55 -3.42 5.47
N ARG A 165 8.69 -3.16 6.77
CA ARG A 165 9.47 -2.03 7.27
C ARG A 165 10.94 -2.18 6.92
N ALA A 166 11.51 -3.37 7.13
CA ALA A 166 12.88 -3.69 6.77
C ALA A 166 13.16 -3.45 5.27
N ASP A 167 12.29 -3.96 4.38
CA ASP A 167 12.42 -3.74 2.94
C ASP A 167 12.40 -2.25 2.58
N LYS A 168 11.48 -1.46 3.17
CA LYS A 168 11.43 -0.02 2.94
C LYS A 168 12.64 0.73 3.47
N VAL A 169 13.20 0.31 4.60
CA VAL A 169 14.44 0.90 5.15
C VAL A 169 15.61 0.60 4.21
N LEU A 170 15.76 -0.65 3.76
CA LEU A 170 16.79 -1.04 2.79
C LEU A 170 16.65 -0.23 1.49
N SER A 171 15.43 -0.10 0.97
CA SER A 171 15.11 0.72 -0.21
C SER A 171 15.59 2.17 -0.09
N LYS A 172 15.33 2.78 1.07
CA LYS A 172 15.65 4.19 1.33
C LYS A 172 17.10 4.42 1.73
N GLY A 173 17.77 3.38 2.23
CA GLY A 173 19.17 3.43 2.65
C GLY A 173 20.18 3.33 1.51
N VAL A 174 19.74 3.00 0.29
CA VAL A 174 20.60 2.94 -0.91
C VAL A 174 21.37 4.25 -1.07
N GLY A 175 22.71 4.15 -1.14
CA GLY A 175 23.60 5.31 -1.27
C GLY A 175 23.88 6.07 0.03
N VAL A 176 23.25 5.69 1.16
CA VAL A 176 23.52 6.26 2.50
C VAL A 176 24.39 5.31 3.32
N THR A 177 24.03 4.03 3.35
CA THR A 177 24.79 2.97 4.03
C THR A 177 24.82 1.72 3.15
N PRO A 178 25.90 0.91 3.19
CA PRO A 178 25.88 -0.41 2.59
C PRO A 178 24.72 -1.25 3.14
N ALA A 179 23.98 -1.91 2.26
CA ALA A 179 23.02 -2.94 2.65
C ALA A 179 23.76 -4.21 3.11
N PRO A 180 23.12 -5.10 3.88
CA PRO A 180 23.67 -6.44 4.13
C PRO A 180 24.00 -7.11 2.79
N ASP A 181 25.15 -7.78 2.73
CA ASP A 181 25.55 -8.52 1.52
C ASP A 181 24.53 -9.62 1.23
N ALA A 182 23.75 -9.47 0.16
CA ALA A 182 22.74 -10.42 -0.31
C ALA A 182 23.26 -11.36 -1.41
N GLY A 183 24.50 -11.15 -1.89
CA GLY A 183 25.18 -12.01 -2.86
C GLY A 183 25.99 -13.16 -2.26
N GLY A 184 26.18 -13.16 -0.94
CA GLY A 184 26.89 -14.22 -0.22
C GLY A 184 26.08 -15.52 -0.16
N ASP A 185 26.56 -16.58 -0.84
CA ASP A 185 26.02 -17.94 -0.70
C ASP A 185 26.36 -18.49 0.70
N ARG A 186 25.52 -18.16 1.70
CA ARG A 186 25.60 -18.67 3.07
C ARG A 186 25.11 -20.11 3.11
N ARG A 187 25.89 -21.05 2.54
CA ARG A 187 25.60 -22.48 2.65
C ARG A 187 25.80 -22.95 4.09
N GLY A 188 24.72 -23.36 4.74
CA GLY A 188 24.72 -23.93 6.09
C GLY A 188 23.62 -23.35 6.98
N ALA A 189 23.46 -23.90 8.18
CA ALA A 189 22.64 -23.24 9.19
C ALA A 189 23.36 -21.96 9.65
N PRO A 190 22.65 -20.82 9.81
CA PRO A 190 23.26 -19.62 10.35
C PRO A 190 23.75 -19.87 11.78
N ASP A 191 24.90 -19.30 12.13
CA ASP A 191 25.43 -19.32 13.50
C ASP A 191 24.69 -18.27 14.34
N LEU A 192 23.59 -18.68 14.96
CA LEU A 192 22.70 -17.81 15.74
C LEU A 192 23.05 -17.90 17.22
N ALA A 193 24.00 -17.07 17.66
CA ALA A 193 24.44 -17.02 19.06
C ALA A 193 23.39 -16.39 20.00
N ASP A 194 22.62 -15.42 19.50
CA ASP A 194 21.63 -14.67 20.26
C ASP A 194 20.53 -14.07 19.34
N GLU A 195 19.59 -13.34 19.95
CA GLU A 195 18.48 -12.70 19.25
C GLU A 195 18.95 -11.58 18.30
N GLN A 196 20.08 -10.93 18.59
CA GLN A 196 20.65 -9.93 17.70
C GLN A 196 21.14 -10.59 16.40
N ALA A 197 21.86 -11.72 16.50
CA ALA A 197 22.29 -12.50 15.34
C ALA A 197 21.09 -12.98 14.50
N LEU A 198 19.98 -13.37 15.15
CA LEU A 198 18.74 -13.71 14.45
C LEU A 198 18.16 -12.51 13.70
N GLY A 199 18.14 -11.32 14.31
CA GLY A 199 17.66 -10.10 13.66
C GLY A 199 18.48 -9.71 12.43
N GLU A 200 19.81 -9.84 12.51
CA GLU A 200 20.73 -9.58 11.39
C GLU A 200 20.52 -10.58 10.24
N GLU A 201 20.28 -11.86 10.56
CA GLU A 201 19.97 -12.89 9.57
C GLU A 201 18.61 -12.65 8.90
N LEU A 202 17.57 -12.29 9.66
CA LEU A 202 16.26 -11.92 9.11
C LEU A 202 16.38 -10.71 8.17
N LEU A 203 17.15 -9.69 8.55
CA LEU A 203 17.38 -8.52 7.70
C LEU A 203 18.15 -8.90 6.43
N HIS A 204 19.11 -9.81 6.51
CA HIS A 204 19.79 -10.36 5.34
C HIS A 204 18.82 -11.09 4.40
N LEU A 205 17.92 -11.93 4.92
CA LEU A 205 16.90 -12.60 4.11
C LEU A 205 15.97 -11.62 3.41
N VAL A 206 15.61 -10.50 4.05
CA VAL A 206 14.85 -9.42 3.39
C VAL A 206 15.67 -8.77 2.27
N ALA A 207 16.96 -8.54 2.46
CA ALA A 207 17.84 -8.03 1.41
C ALA A 207 17.94 -8.99 0.21
N VAL A 208 18.09 -10.30 0.46
CA VAL A 208 18.09 -11.35 -0.58
C VAL A 208 16.76 -11.38 -1.33
N ALA A 209 15.64 -11.31 -0.61
CA ALA A 209 14.31 -11.26 -1.21
C ALA A 209 14.19 -10.05 -2.14
N ARG A 210 14.62 -8.87 -1.68
CA ARG A 210 14.59 -7.62 -2.44
C ARG A 210 15.38 -7.70 -3.74
N GLU A 211 16.63 -8.18 -3.70
CA GLU A 211 17.47 -8.31 -4.91
C GLU A 211 16.86 -9.24 -5.95
N ARG A 212 16.07 -10.22 -5.51
CA ARG A 212 15.36 -11.17 -6.36
C ARG A 212 13.96 -10.70 -6.77
N GLY A 213 13.52 -9.53 -6.33
CA GLY A 213 12.17 -9.01 -6.58
C GLY A 213 11.06 -9.75 -5.82
N TRP A 214 11.40 -10.40 -4.70
CA TRP A 214 10.47 -11.11 -3.84
C TRP A 214 9.99 -10.22 -2.68
N ASP A 215 8.73 -10.40 -2.31
CA ASP A 215 8.15 -9.81 -1.10
C ASP A 215 8.37 -10.77 0.08
N ALA A 216 9.26 -10.38 1.00
CA ALA A 216 9.61 -11.20 2.16
C ALA A 216 8.43 -11.41 3.12
N GLU A 217 7.57 -10.41 3.29
CA GLU A 217 6.39 -10.50 4.16
C GLU A 217 5.38 -11.51 3.57
N ARG A 218 5.07 -11.39 2.28
CA ARG A 218 4.20 -12.35 1.58
C ARG A 218 4.78 -13.76 1.59
N ALA A 219 6.09 -13.90 1.39
CA ALA A 219 6.76 -15.19 1.42
C ALA A 219 6.57 -15.88 2.78
N LEU A 220 6.79 -15.16 3.87
CA LEU A 220 6.58 -15.70 5.22
C LEU A 220 5.10 -16.02 5.47
N ARG A 221 4.16 -15.11 5.16
CA ARG A 221 2.71 -15.37 5.30
C ARG A 221 2.29 -16.64 4.57
N THR A 222 2.77 -16.84 3.34
CA THR A 222 2.45 -18.03 2.53
C THR A 222 3.02 -19.30 3.15
N ALA A 223 4.28 -19.27 3.59
CA ALA A 223 4.90 -20.42 4.26
C ALA A 223 4.17 -20.80 5.55
N THR A 224 3.77 -19.81 6.36
CA THR A 224 2.97 -20.03 7.58
C THR A 224 1.63 -20.67 7.28
N ARG A 225 0.88 -20.19 6.27
CA ARG A 225 -0.38 -20.82 5.87
C ARG A 225 -0.22 -22.27 5.41
N HIS A 226 0.85 -22.60 4.68
CA HIS A 226 1.13 -24.00 4.32
C HIS A 226 1.36 -24.88 5.56
N LEU A 227 2.07 -24.36 6.57
CA LEU A 227 2.25 -25.05 7.85
C LEU A 227 0.92 -25.25 8.57
N GLU A 228 0.07 -24.22 8.65
CA GLU A 228 -1.27 -24.31 9.24
C GLU A 228 -2.14 -25.36 8.54
N ALA A 229 -2.13 -25.39 7.20
CA ALA A 229 -2.84 -26.39 6.43
C ALA A 229 -2.33 -27.82 6.70
N ALA A 230 -1.01 -27.98 6.81
CA ALA A 230 -0.40 -29.26 7.15
C ALA A 230 -0.78 -29.74 8.56
N ILE A 231 -0.83 -28.83 9.53
CA ILE A 231 -1.29 -29.11 10.90
C ILE A 231 -2.75 -29.59 10.88
N ARG A 232 -3.65 -28.83 10.25
CA ARG A 232 -5.08 -29.20 10.12
C ARG A 232 -5.27 -30.56 9.44
N ALA A 233 -4.49 -30.85 8.40
CA ALA A 233 -4.55 -32.13 7.70
C ALA A 233 -4.05 -33.30 8.57
N ALA A 234 -3.09 -33.06 9.46
CA ALA A 234 -2.60 -34.06 10.41
C ALA A 234 -3.64 -34.35 11.51
N GLU A 235 -4.33 -33.32 12.01
CA GLU A 235 -5.40 -33.43 13.01
C GLU A 235 -6.62 -34.19 12.48
N ALA A 236 -6.93 -34.04 11.19
CA ALA A 236 -8.06 -34.72 10.54
C ALA A 236 -7.84 -36.23 10.30
N LYS A 237 -6.61 -36.75 10.47
CA LYS A 237 -6.36 -38.20 10.34
C LYS A 237 -6.82 -38.92 11.61
N PRO A 238 -7.74 -39.90 11.53
CA PRO A 238 -8.15 -40.66 12.70
C PRO A 238 -6.95 -41.42 13.28
N ALA A 239 -6.88 -41.51 14.61
CA ALA A 239 -5.86 -42.31 15.29
C ALA A 239 -5.89 -43.75 14.76
N PRO A 240 -4.73 -44.40 14.55
CA PRO A 240 -4.70 -45.78 14.12
C PRO A 240 -5.49 -46.64 15.13
N VAL A 241 -6.46 -47.39 14.63
CA VAL A 241 -7.22 -48.35 15.44
C VAL A 241 -6.22 -49.40 15.91
N GLU A 242 -5.93 -49.42 17.21
CA GLU A 242 -5.18 -50.52 17.80
C GLU A 242 -5.98 -51.81 17.60
N GLU A 243 -5.53 -52.66 16.68
CA GLU A 243 -6.01 -54.04 16.59
C GLU A 243 -5.64 -54.76 17.90
N SER A 244 -6.60 -54.78 18.83
CA SER A 244 -6.58 -55.63 20.01
C SER A 244 -6.47 -57.09 19.55
N SER A 245 -5.25 -57.61 19.57
CA SER A 245 -4.96 -59.02 19.28
C SER A 245 -5.70 -59.88 20.29
N ARG A 246 -6.56 -60.75 19.77
CA ARG A 246 -7.18 -61.87 20.51
C ARG A 246 -6.20 -63.01 20.69
#